data_AF-A0ABD0W761-F1
#
_entry.id   AF-A0ABD0W761-F1
#
_cell.length_a   1.000
_cell.length_b   1.000
_cell.length_c   1.000
_cell.angle_alpha   90.00
_cell.angle_beta   90.00
_cell.angle_gamma   90.00
#
_symmetry.space_group_name_H-M   'P 1'
#
loop_
_entity.id
_entity.type
_entity.pdbx_description
1 polymer ?
#
loop_
_entity_poly.entity_id
_entity_poly.type
_entity_poly.pdbx_seq_one_letter_code
_entity_poly.pdbx_strand_id
1 'polypeptide(L)'
;MFASTYMIVAMTIDRYHAVCKPMVSFLKGSFRRYVSICASWLISLAFSIPQLFIFSLQEVEDKLYDCWASFIEPWGSRIYISWMTLSVFVIPVVILLYCQIKICTGIYFNMKRKALQASTSDGRNGANKGVSSAMLKTVKMTFVIIMAYSICWSPFFVVQLWSAWSPSTAPINGPVFVLTMLLASLNSCTNPWIYLYYS
;
A
#
# COMPACT_ATOMS: atom_id res chain seq x y z
N MET A 1 3.17 4.79 9.36
CA MET A 1 2.58 3.54 8.81
C MET A 1 1.39 3.82 7.89
N PHE A 2 0.34 4.51 8.39
CA PHE A 2 -0.83 4.90 7.59
C PHE A 2 -0.51 5.75 6.36
N ALA A 3 0.26 6.84 6.53
CA ALA A 3 0.64 7.73 5.42
C ALA A 3 1.27 6.98 4.25
N SER A 4 2.31 6.16 4.51
CA SER A 4 2.97 5.35 3.48
C SER A 4 1.97 4.43 2.75
N THR A 5 1.12 3.73 3.50
CA THR A 5 0.09 2.84 2.96
C THR A 5 -0.90 3.56 2.03
N TYR A 6 -1.52 4.65 2.49
CA TYR A 6 -2.51 5.37 1.71
C TYR A 6 -1.90 6.17 0.55
N MET A 7 -0.63 6.58 0.66
CA MET A 7 0.12 7.13 -0.46
C MET A 7 0.35 6.08 -1.56
N ILE A 8 0.70 4.84 -1.22
CA ILE A 8 0.83 3.75 -2.21
C ILE A 8 -0.51 3.46 -2.90
N VAL A 9 -1.62 3.46 -2.15
CA VAL A 9 -2.98 3.34 -2.70
C VAL A 9 -3.29 4.50 -3.65
N ALA A 10 -3.08 5.74 -3.22
CA ALA A 10 -3.30 6.94 -4.02
C ALA A 10 -2.47 6.94 -5.32
N MET A 11 -1.19 6.56 -5.24
CA MET A 11 -0.31 6.42 -6.41
C MET A 11 -0.83 5.35 -7.37
N THR A 12 -1.24 4.18 -6.86
CA THR A 12 -1.77 3.08 -7.68
C THR A 12 -3.09 3.46 -8.36
N ILE A 13 -3.97 4.19 -7.67
CA ILE A 13 -5.22 4.71 -8.23
C ILE A 13 -4.93 5.74 -9.33
N ASP A 14 -3.99 6.66 -9.13
CA ASP A 14 -3.58 7.60 -10.17
C ASP A 14 -3.06 6.88 -11.41
N ARG A 15 -2.25 5.83 -11.23
CA ARG A 15 -1.79 4.97 -12.33
C ARG A 15 -2.96 4.27 -13.03
N TYR A 16 -3.89 3.70 -12.28
CA TYR A 16 -5.09 3.09 -12.84
C TYR A 16 -5.87 4.07 -13.73
N HIS A 17 -6.08 5.31 -13.28
CA HIS A 17 -6.76 6.32 -14.08
C HIS A 17 -5.97 6.75 -15.32
N ALA A 18 -4.65 6.91 -15.20
CA ALA A 18 -3.79 7.24 -16.34
C ALA A 18 -3.78 6.12 -17.40
N VAL A 19 -3.85 4.85 -16.97
CA VAL A 19 -3.82 3.68 -17.84
C VAL A 19 -5.16 3.34 -18.46
N CYS A 20 -6.19 3.21 -17.63
CA CYS A 20 -7.49 2.69 -18.05
C CYS A 20 -8.45 3.80 -18.51
N LYS A 21 -8.21 5.07 -18.17
CA LYS A 21 -9.07 6.22 -18.53
C LYS A 21 -8.27 7.39 -19.13
N PRO A 22 -7.57 7.20 -20.27
CA PRO A 22 -6.66 8.19 -20.84
C PRO A 22 -7.35 9.50 -21.30
N MET A 23 -8.61 9.44 -21.76
CA MET A 23 -9.26 10.57 -22.44
C MET A 23 -9.80 11.67 -21.50
N VAL A 24 -10.04 11.36 -20.21
CA VAL A 24 -10.55 12.32 -19.22
C VAL A 24 -9.41 12.84 -18.30
N SER A 25 -8.25 12.18 -18.34
CA SER A 25 -7.13 12.42 -17.42
C SER A 25 -6.27 13.63 -17.77
N PHE A 26 -6.25 14.07 -19.02
CA PHE A 26 -5.26 15.07 -19.49
C PHE A 26 -5.64 16.51 -19.08
N LEU A 27 -6.92 16.86 -19.09
CA LEU A 27 -7.41 18.21 -18.78
C LEU A 27 -7.57 18.51 -17.27
N LYS A 28 -7.60 17.49 -16.41
CA LYS A 28 -7.76 17.63 -14.94
C LYS A 28 -6.62 17.01 -14.11
N GLY A 29 -5.51 16.64 -14.76
CA GLY A 29 -4.46 15.82 -14.15
C GLY A 29 -3.77 16.43 -12.93
N SER A 30 -3.43 17.72 -12.98
CA SER A 30 -2.74 18.40 -11.87
C SER A 30 -3.62 18.53 -10.62
N PHE A 31 -4.85 19.05 -10.78
CA PHE A 31 -5.81 19.19 -9.68
C PHE A 31 -6.16 17.84 -9.03
N ARG A 32 -6.42 16.80 -9.84
CA ARG A 32 -6.73 15.46 -9.33
C ARG A 32 -5.57 14.89 -8.49
N ARG A 33 -4.32 15.15 -8.88
CA ARG A 33 -3.14 14.70 -8.13
C ARG A 33 -3.09 15.34 -6.74
N TYR A 34 -3.27 16.65 -6.65
CA TYR A 34 -3.29 17.35 -5.35
C TYR A 34 -4.44 16.86 -4.47
N VAL A 35 -5.64 16.70 -5.03
CA VAL A 35 -6.79 16.14 -4.29
C VAL A 35 -6.49 14.74 -3.76
N SER A 36 -5.90 13.87 -4.58
CA SER A 36 -5.52 12.51 -4.16
C SER A 36 -4.51 12.52 -3.00
N ILE A 37 -3.48 13.38 -3.08
CA ILE A 37 -2.48 13.55 -2.02
C ILE A 37 -3.13 14.06 -0.73
N CYS A 38 -3.92 15.14 -0.81
CA CYS A 38 -4.64 15.68 0.35
C CYS A 38 -5.56 14.63 0.98
N ALA A 39 -6.31 13.89 0.17
CA ALA A 39 -7.18 12.82 0.65
C ALA A 39 -6.39 11.72 1.38
N SER A 40 -5.26 11.27 0.83
CA SER A 40 -4.42 10.27 1.50
C SER A 40 -3.85 10.76 2.83
N TRP A 41 -3.46 12.03 2.94
CA TRP A 41 -3.00 12.61 4.20
C TRP A 41 -4.12 12.69 5.23
N LEU A 42 -5.30 13.19 4.84
CA LEU A 42 -6.46 13.31 5.72
C LEU A 42 -6.94 11.95 6.23
N ILE A 43 -7.05 10.94 5.34
CA ILE A 43 -7.41 9.57 5.72
C ILE A 43 -6.37 8.99 6.68
N SER A 44 -5.08 9.22 6.40
CA SER A 44 -4.01 8.73 7.27
C SER A 44 -4.04 9.37 8.65
N LEU A 45 -4.28 10.68 8.73
CA LEU A 45 -4.44 11.38 9.99
C LEU A 45 -5.63 10.83 10.76
N ALA A 46 -6.79 10.71 10.10
CA ALA A 46 -8.01 10.19 10.72
C ALA A 46 -7.81 8.79 11.33
N PHE A 47 -7.16 7.88 10.61
CA PHE A 47 -6.88 6.54 11.13
C PHE A 47 -5.74 6.47 12.15
N SER A 48 -4.89 7.49 12.22
CA SER A 48 -3.83 7.59 13.24
C SER A 48 -4.34 8.16 14.58
N ILE A 49 -5.53 8.79 14.62
CA ILE A 49 -6.08 9.41 15.84
C ILE A 49 -6.09 8.47 17.06
N PRO A 50 -6.52 7.18 16.96
CA PRO A 50 -6.52 6.29 18.12
C PRO A 50 -5.15 6.11 18.76
N GLN A 51 -4.06 6.24 17.98
CA GLN A 51 -2.70 6.06 18.49
C GLN A 51 -2.32 7.14 19.50
N LEU A 52 -2.86 8.35 19.38
CA LEU A 52 -2.58 9.46 20.30
C LEU A 52 -3.13 9.22 21.71
N PHE A 53 -4.18 8.42 21.83
CA PHE A 53 -4.82 8.13 23.11
C PHE A 53 -4.36 6.82 23.74
N ILE A 54 -3.91 5.86 22.91
CA ILE A 54 -3.55 4.51 23.35
C ILE A 54 -2.08 4.42 23.78
N PHE A 55 -1.16 5.12 23.09
CA PHE A 55 0.26 5.06 23.39
C PHE A 55 0.67 6.17 24.33
N SER A 56 1.31 5.81 25.44
CA SER A 56 1.79 6.73 26.46
C SER A 56 3.14 6.28 27.01
N LEU A 57 3.94 7.23 27.52
CA LEU A 57 5.18 6.89 28.22
C LEU A 57 4.82 6.28 29.58
N GLN A 58 5.29 5.06 29.84
CA GLN A 58 5.03 4.33 31.07
C GLN A 58 6.33 3.81 31.67
N GLU A 59 6.39 3.74 32.99
CA GLU A 59 7.49 3.09 33.71
C GLU A 59 7.22 1.57 33.70
N VAL A 60 8.09 0.80 33.02
CA VAL A 60 7.94 -0.65 32.82
C VAL A 60 8.73 -1.43 33.88
N GLU A 61 9.91 -0.93 34.24
CA GLU A 61 10.75 -1.41 35.33
C GLU A 61 11.31 -0.20 36.11
N ASP A 62 11.86 -0.42 37.31
CA ASP A 62 12.40 0.66 38.17
C ASP A 62 13.32 1.62 37.38
N LYS A 63 12.88 2.86 37.18
CA LYS A 63 13.56 3.92 36.41
C LYS A 63 13.74 3.63 34.91
N LEU A 64 13.07 2.62 34.35
CA LEU A 64 13.04 2.31 32.93
C LEU A 64 11.69 2.75 32.33
N TYR A 65 11.73 3.81 31.53
CA TYR A 65 10.55 4.37 30.86
C TYR A 65 10.51 3.92 29.40
N ASP A 66 9.40 3.30 29.00
CA ASP A 66 9.14 2.87 27.63
C ASP A 66 7.77 3.37 27.14
N CYS A 67 7.62 3.51 25.81
CA CYS A 67 6.34 3.85 25.22
C CYS A 67 5.47 2.58 25.14
N TRP A 68 4.43 2.51 25.97
CA TRP A 68 3.56 1.35 26.06
C TRP A 68 2.11 1.70 25.74
N ALA A 69 1.36 0.70 25.26
CA ALA A 69 -0.03 0.85 24.90
C ALA A 69 -0.94 0.48 26.09
N SER A 70 -1.76 1.43 26.55
CA SER A 70 -2.80 1.16 27.54
C SER A 70 -4.11 0.82 26.83
N PHE A 71 -4.59 -0.40 27.01
CA PHE A 71 -5.84 -0.86 26.41
C PHE A 71 -6.92 -1.02 27.47
N ILE A 72 -8.15 -0.63 27.13
CA ILE A 72 -9.30 -0.93 27.99
C ILE A 72 -9.59 -2.43 27.93
N GLU A 73 -9.49 -3.10 29.07
CA GLU A 73 -9.76 -4.52 29.15
C GLU A 73 -11.26 -4.83 29.03
N PRO A 74 -11.64 -6.01 28.49
CA PRO A 74 -10.77 -7.06 27.94
C PRO A 74 -10.59 -6.98 26.40
N TRP A 75 -11.29 -6.07 25.72
CA TRP A 75 -11.38 -6.07 24.24
C TRP A 75 -10.51 -5.03 23.53
N GLY A 76 -9.94 -4.06 24.26
CA GLY A 76 -9.25 -2.91 23.66
C GLY A 76 -8.12 -3.30 22.70
N SER A 77 -7.25 -4.24 23.10
CA SER A 77 -6.15 -4.72 22.27
C SER A 77 -6.64 -5.46 21.02
N ARG A 78 -7.65 -6.33 21.17
CA ARG A 78 -8.27 -7.09 20.06
C ARG A 78 -8.89 -6.18 19.02
N ILE A 79 -9.66 -5.19 19.46
CA ILE A 79 -10.30 -4.22 18.57
C ILE A 79 -9.25 -3.38 17.85
N TYR A 80 -8.28 -2.83 18.59
CA TYR A 80 -7.24 -1.98 18.03
C TYR A 80 -6.37 -2.73 17.01
N ILE A 81 -5.87 -3.91 17.36
CA ILE A 81 -5.02 -4.71 16.47
C ILE A 81 -5.80 -5.17 15.24
N SER A 82 -7.04 -5.61 15.40
CA SER A 82 -7.88 -6.01 14.25
C SER A 82 -8.18 -4.82 13.33
N TRP A 83 -8.47 -3.65 13.90
CA TRP A 83 -8.66 -2.41 13.15
C TRP A 83 -7.39 -2.00 12.39
N MET A 84 -6.24 -2.05 13.03
CA MET A 84 -4.94 -1.79 12.41
C MET A 84 -4.69 -2.74 11.23
N THR A 85 -4.91 -4.05 11.41
CA THR A 85 -4.76 -5.03 10.34
C THR A 85 -5.70 -4.76 9.18
N LEU A 86 -6.96 -4.42 9.45
CA LEU A 86 -7.93 -4.12 8.40
C LEU A 86 -7.54 -2.87 7.60
N SER A 87 -7.23 -1.78 8.30
CA SER A 87 -6.97 -0.47 7.70
C SER A 87 -5.57 -0.33 7.10
N VAL A 88 -4.56 -1.03 7.62
CA VAL A 88 -3.16 -0.95 7.17
C VAL A 88 -2.73 -2.17 6.38
N PHE A 89 -3.54 -3.21 6.22
CA PHE A 89 -3.14 -4.36 5.40
C PHE A 89 -4.26 -4.84 4.50
N VAL A 90 -5.39 -5.30 5.06
CA VAL A 90 -6.43 -5.95 4.27
C VAL A 90 -7.06 -5.01 3.23
N ILE A 91 -7.55 -3.84 3.65
CA ILE A 91 -8.19 -2.87 2.75
C ILE A 91 -7.19 -2.36 1.70
N PRO A 92 -5.97 -1.91 2.05
CA PRO A 92 -4.96 -1.52 1.08
C PRO A 92 -4.63 -2.63 0.08
N VAL A 93 -4.36 -3.86 0.53
CA VAL A 93 -4.01 -4.98 -0.37
C VAL A 93 -5.15 -5.27 -1.34
N VAL A 94 -6.40 -5.30 -0.87
CA VAL A 94 -7.57 -5.52 -1.75
C VAL A 94 -7.68 -4.43 -2.83
N ILE A 95 -7.55 -3.15 -2.45
CA ILE A 95 -7.60 -2.03 -3.40
C ILE A 95 -6.44 -2.12 -4.40
N LEU A 96 -5.23 -2.37 -3.91
CA LEU A 96 -4.02 -2.47 -4.72
C LEU A 96 -4.12 -3.62 -5.73
N LEU A 97 -4.50 -4.82 -5.30
CA LEU A 97 -4.70 -5.98 -6.17
C LEU A 97 -5.79 -5.71 -7.21
N TYR A 98 -6.94 -5.17 -6.80
CA TYR A 98 -8.02 -4.82 -7.72
C TYR A 98 -7.55 -3.85 -8.81
N CYS A 99 -6.87 -2.76 -8.42
CA CYS A 99 -6.32 -1.79 -9.36
C CYS A 99 -5.29 -2.44 -10.30
N GLN A 100 -4.37 -3.26 -9.78
CA GLN A 100 -3.36 -3.92 -10.60
C GLN A 100 -3.95 -4.90 -11.60
N ILE A 101 -4.95 -5.70 -11.21
CA ILE A 101 -5.64 -6.61 -12.11
C ILE A 101 -6.26 -5.81 -13.26
N LYS A 102 -6.99 -4.73 -12.95
CA LYS A 102 -7.62 -3.89 -13.98
C LYS A 102 -6.60 -3.20 -14.89
N ILE A 103 -5.48 -2.73 -14.35
CA ILE A 103 -4.37 -2.16 -15.11
C ILE A 103 -3.80 -3.21 -16.09
N CYS A 104 -3.45 -4.40 -15.60
CA CYS A 104 -2.89 -5.48 -16.40
C CYS A 104 -3.86 -5.94 -17.49
N THR A 105 -5.14 -6.15 -17.16
CA THR A 105 -6.17 -6.49 -18.16
C THR A 105 -6.35 -5.39 -19.20
N GLY A 106 -6.37 -4.13 -18.77
CA GLY A 106 -6.48 -2.98 -19.68
C GLY A 106 -5.30 -2.87 -20.64
N ILE A 107 -4.08 -3.15 -20.17
CA ILE A 107 -2.87 -3.17 -20.99
C ILE A 107 -2.89 -4.35 -21.95
N TYR A 108 -3.21 -5.55 -21.47
CA TYR A 108 -3.32 -6.76 -22.30
C TYR A 108 -4.32 -6.57 -23.44
N PHE A 109 -5.52 -6.07 -23.14
CA PHE A 109 -6.56 -5.85 -24.15
C PHE A 109 -6.14 -4.79 -25.18
N ASN A 110 -5.49 -3.71 -24.74
CA ASN A 110 -4.96 -2.68 -25.64
C ASN A 110 -3.85 -3.20 -26.55
N MET A 111 -2.94 -4.05 -26.04
CA MET A 111 -1.90 -4.68 -26.85
C MET A 111 -2.49 -5.68 -27.85
N LYS A 112 -3.44 -6.52 -27.42
CA LYS A 112 -4.12 -7.49 -28.29
C LYS A 112 -4.86 -6.79 -29.44
N ARG A 113 -5.58 -5.70 -29.15
CA ARG A 113 -6.26 -4.89 -30.17
C ARG A 113 -5.28 -4.30 -31.20
N LYS A 114 -4.12 -3.84 -30.75
CA LYS A 114 -3.07 -3.34 -31.65
C LYS A 114 -2.48 -4.44 -32.54
N ALA A 115 -2.22 -5.63 -31.99
CA ALA A 115 -1.72 -6.77 -32.77
C ALA A 115 -2.71 -7.16 -33.88
N LEU A 116 -4.01 -7.19 -33.58
CA LEU A 116 -5.08 -7.45 -34.56
C LEU A 116 -5.18 -6.37 -35.65
N GLN A 117 -5.06 -5.08 -35.27
CA GLN A 117 -5.10 -3.96 -36.22
C GLN A 117 -3.87 -3.92 -37.13
N ALA A 118 -2.69 -4.28 -36.63
CA ALA A 118 -1.46 -4.36 -37.43
C ALA A 118 -1.54 -5.41 -38.53
N SER A 119 -2.32 -6.48 -38.33
CA SER A 119 -2.55 -7.50 -39.36
C SER A 119 -3.56 -7.10 -40.44
N THR A 120 -4.29 -5.98 -40.27
CA THR A 120 -5.39 -5.57 -41.18
C THR A 120 -5.17 -4.23 -41.88
N SER A 121 -4.21 -3.40 -41.48
CA SER A 121 -4.02 -2.06 -42.06
C SER A 121 -2.74 -1.91 -42.90
N ASP A 122 -2.89 -1.79 -44.22
CA ASP A 122 -1.89 -1.18 -45.10
C ASP A 122 -1.83 0.35 -44.84
N GLY A 123 -0.72 0.79 -44.24
CA GLY A 123 -0.09 2.06 -44.60
C GLY A 123 -0.73 3.41 -44.27
N ARG A 124 -1.65 3.57 -43.30
CA ARG A 124 -2.10 4.93 -42.90
C ARG A 124 -1.84 5.30 -41.44
N ASN A 125 -0.76 6.09 -41.31
CA ASN A 125 -0.36 6.93 -40.17
C ASN A 125 -1.55 7.57 -39.45
N GLY A 126 -1.98 6.97 -38.35
CA GLY A 126 -2.60 7.68 -37.24
C GLY A 126 -1.71 7.48 -36.03
N ALA A 127 -1.20 8.56 -35.44
CA ALA A 127 -0.37 8.54 -34.24
C ALA A 127 -1.17 7.97 -33.04
N ASN A 128 -1.31 6.64 -33.00
CA ASN A 128 -2.10 5.91 -32.04
C ASN A 128 -1.30 5.83 -30.74
N LYS A 129 -1.49 6.83 -29.86
CA LYS A 129 -0.97 6.85 -28.48
C LYS A 129 -1.45 5.59 -27.73
N GLY A 130 -0.70 4.50 -27.85
CA GLY A 130 -0.89 3.31 -27.04
C GLY A 130 -0.17 3.41 -25.71
N VAL A 131 -0.19 2.31 -24.96
CA VAL A 131 0.61 2.15 -23.74
C VAL A 131 2.09 2.37 -24.11
N SER A 132 2.71 3.39 -23.53
CA SER A 132 4.13 3.68 -23.76
C SER A 132 5.02 2.73 -22.95
N SER A 133 6.26 2.55 -23.38
CA SER A 133 7.27 1.80 -22.61
C SER A 133 7.45 2.37 -21.19
N ALA A 134 7.42 3.70 -21.07
CA ALA A 134 7.47 4.40 -19.78
C ALA A 134 6.29 4.03 -18.86
N MET A 135 5.09 3.91 -19.43
CA MET A 135 3.90 3.51 -18.69
C MET A 135 3.97 2.04 -18.21
N LEU A 136 4.50 1.14 -19.04
CA LEU A 136 4.74 -0.25 -18.63
C LEU A 136 5.80 -0.36 -17.53
N LYS A 137 6.87 0.46 -17.60
CA LYS A 137 7.88 0.57 -16.55
C LYS A 137 7.25 0.93 -15.21
N THR A 138 6.39 1.95 -15.20
CA THR A 138 5.69 2.34 -13.97
C THR A 138 4.72 1.28 -13.45
N VAL A 139 4.06 0.51 -14.33
CA VAL A 139 3.18 -0.58 -13.89
C VAL A 139 3.96 -1.70 -13.22
N LYS A 140 5.07 -2.14 -13.84
CA LYS A 140 5.99 -3.12 -13.25
C LYS A 140 6.51 -2.64 -11.90
N MET A 141 6.89 -1.37 -11.82
CA MET A 141 7.29 -0.73 -10.58
C MET A 141 6.21 -0.82 -9.50
N THR A 142 4.96 -0.43 -9.81
CA THR A 142 3.86 -0.50 -8.84
C THR A 142 3.54 -1.93 -8.40
N PHE A 143 3.69 -2.92 -9.29
CA PHE A 143 3.55 -4.33 -8.93
C PHE A 143 4.61 -4.77 -7.91
N VAL A 144 5.87 -4.38 -8.11
CA VAL A 144 6.95 -4.65 -7.15
C VAL A 144 6.69 -3.98 -5.79
N ILE A 145 6.21 -2.73 -5.79
CA ILE A 145 5.83 -2.04 -4.54
C ILE A 145 4.79 -2.83 -3.75
N ILE A 146 3.76 -3.35 -4.43
CA ILE A 146 2.67 -4.11 -3.77
C ILE A 146 3.16 -5.43 -3.20
N MET A 147 4.04 -6.12 -3.92
CA MET A 147 4.67 -7.35 -3.44
C MET A 147 5.55 -7.09 -2.21
N ALA A 148 6.43 -6.08 -2.28
CA ALA A 148 7.29 -5.71 -1.16
C ALA A 148 6.46 -5.31 0.06
N TYR A 149 5.44 -4.48 -0.14
CA TYR A 149 4.49 -4.08 0.90
C TYR A 149 3.83 -5.31 1.56
N SER A 150 3.30 -6.23 0.76
CA SER A 150 2.62 -7.42 1.29
C SER A 150 3.57 -8.32 2.10
N ILE A 151 4.80 -8.52 1.62
CA ILE A 151 5.82 -9.34 2.29
C ILE A 151 6.29 -8.69 3.59
N CYS A 152 6.51 -7.38 3.60
CA CYS A 152 6.96 -6.65 4.79
C CYS A 152 5.88 -6.59 5.89
N TRP A 153 4.61 -6.44 5.51
CA TRP A 153 3.52 -6.23 6.46
C TRP A 153 2.81 -7.49 6.93
N SER A 154 2.73 -8.53 6.11
CA SER A 154 2.04 -9.78 6.45
C SER A 154 2.53 -10.41 7.77
N PRO A 155 3.84 -10.68 7.97
CA PRO A 155 4.28 -11.33 9.21
C PRO A 155 4.00 -10.48 10.45
N PHE A 156 4.11 -9.15 10.33
CA PHE A 156 3.77 -8.21 11.40
C PHE A 156 2.32 -8.35 11.83
N PHE A 157 1.37 -8.27 10.90
CA PHE A 157 -0.04 -8.36 11.25
C PHE A 157 -0.46 -9.76 11.69
N VAL A 158 0.16 -10.82 11.18
CA VAL A 158 -0.07 -12.20 11.64
C VAL A 158 0.33 -12.36 13.10
N VAL A 159 1.53 -11.95 13.48
CA VAL A 159 2.00 -12.06 14.88
C VAL A 159 1.18 -11.17 15.82
N GLN A 160 0.82 -9.95 15.39
CA GLN A 160 0.00 -9.05 16.20
C GLN A 160 -1.41 -9.61 16.43
N LEU A 161 -2.06 -10.13 15.39
CA LEU A 161 -3.36 -10.80 15.53
C LEU A 161 -3.26 -12.04 16.44
N TRP A 162 -2.20 -12.84 16.29
CA TRP A 162 -1.97 -13.98 17.18
C TRP A 162 -1.86 -13.53 18.63
N SER A 163 -1.04 -12.50 18.91
CA SER A 163 -0.89 -11.93 20.26
C SER A 163 -2.21 -11.44 20.85
N ALA A 164 -3.05 -10.80 20.03
CA ALA A 164 -4.35 -10.27 20.47
C ALA A 164 -5.39 -11.36 20.82
N TRP A 165 -5.45 -12.42 20.00
CA TRP A 165 -6.51 -13.43 20.09
C TRP A 165 -6.10 -14.68 20.87
N SER A 166 -4.81 -15.02 20.85
CA SER A 166 -4.23 -16.21 21.49
C SER A 166 -2.93 -15.88 22.24
N PRO A 167 -2.97 -15.02 23.27
CA PRO A 167 -1.78 -14.51 23.94
C PRO A 167 -0.90 -15.59 24.58
N SER A 168 -1.48 -16.72 25.00
CA SER A 168 -0.76 -17.82 25.66
C SER A 168 0.22 -18.59 24.78
N THR A 169 0.10 -18.47 23.45
CA THR A 169 0.94 -19.21 22.48
C THR A 169 1.66 -18.30 21.51
N ALA A 170 1.44 -16.99 21.61
CA ALA A 170 2.01 -16.02 20.70
C ALA A 170 3.50 -15.82 20.98
N PRO A 171 4.34 -15.66 19.93
CA PRO A 171 5.75 -15.29 20.08
C PRO A 171 5.85 -13.82 20.45
N ILE A 172 5.60 -13.50 21.73
CA ILE A 172 5.63 -12.14 22.28
C ILE A 172 7.03 -11.66 22.66
N ASN A 173 8.00 -12.59 22.74
CA ASN A 173 9.39 -12.31 23.11
C ASN A 173 10.36 -13.03 22.17
N GLY A 174 11.58 -12.51 22.06
CA GLY A 174 12.70 -13.15 21.36
C GLY A 174 12.88 -12.74 19.88
N PRO A 175 13.80 -13.41 19.15
CA PRO A 175 14.25 -12.97 17.83
C PRO A 175 13.12 -12.91 16.80
N VAL A 176 12.15 -13.81 16.86
CA VAL A 176 11.02 -13.86 15.92
C VAL A 176 10.15 -12.60 16.03
N PHE A 177 9.88 -12.14 17.25
CA PHE A 177 9.14 -10.90 17.49
C PHE A 177 9.90 -9.68 16.95
N VAL A 178 11.20 -9.59 17.26
CA VAL A 178 12.07 -8.49 16.80
C VAL A 178 12.18 -8.46 15.27
N LEU A 179 12.44 -9.60 14.64
CA LEU A 179 12.51 -9.71 13.17
C LEU A 179 11.20 -9.27 12.51
N THR A 180 10.08 -9.62 13.12
CA THR A 180 8.74 -9.26 12.63
C THR A 180 8.49 -7.75 12.73
N MET A 181 8.93 -7.10 13.81
CA MET A 181 8.89 -5.64 13.97
C MET A 181 9.78 -4.93 12.95
N LEU A 182 10.99 -5.45 12.73
CA LEU A 182 11.94 -4.90 11.75
C LEU A 182 11.42 -5.02 10.32
N LEU A 183 10.72 -6.09 9.98
CA LEU A 183 10.14 -6.29 8.64
C LEU A 183 9.13 -5.21 8.26
N ALA A 184 8.31 -4.76 9.22
CA ALA A 184 7.38 -3.65 8.98
C ALA A 184 8.13 -2.34 8.67
N SER A 185 9.26 -2.10 9.33
CA SER A 185 10.13 -0.94 9.07
C SER A 185 10.82 -1.01 7.71
N LEU A 186 11.19 -2.22 7.25
CA LEU A 186 11.80 -2.44 5.93
C LEU A 186 10.90 -1.98 4.78
N ASN A 187 9.57 -1.96 4.93
CA ASN A 187 8.65 -1.42 3.92
C ASN A 187 8.99 0.04 3.53
N SER A 188 9.47 0.85 4.47
CA SER A 188 9.91 2.22 4.16
C SER A 188 11.26 2.23 3.46
N CYS A 189 12.17 1.32 3.85
CA CYS A 189 13.52 1.21 3.32
C CYS A 189 13.56 0.67 1.88
N THR A 190 12.59 -0.16 1.47
CA THR A 190 12.53 -0.72 0.11
C THR A 190 12.11 0.31 -0.94
N ASN A 191 11.38 1.36 -0.56
CA ASN A 191 10.84 2.34 -1.49
C ASN A 191 11.93 3.03 -2.35
N PRO A 192 13.02 3.61 -1.78
CA PRO A 192 14.11 4.20 -2.58
C PRO A 192 14.73 3.24 -3.59
N TRP A 193 14.99 1.98 -3.21
CA TRP A 193 15.58 0.98 -4.10
C TRP A 193 14.68 0.65 -5.28
N ILE A 194 13.37 0.55 -5.02
CA ILE A 194 12.37 0.33 -6.08
C ILE A 194 12.34 1.55 -7.01
N TYR A 195 12.33 2.77 -6.47
CA TYR A 195 12.38 3.98 -7.29
C TYR A 195 13.65 4.06 -8.15
N LEU A 196 14.81 3.70 -7.60
CA LEU A 196 16.09 3.71 -8.33
C LEU A 196 16.12 2.70 -9.48
N TYR A 197 15.65 1.47 -9.23
CA TYR A 197 15.62 0.44 -10.27
C TYR A 197 14.68 0.80 -11.44
N TYR A 198 13.60 1.52 -11.14
CA TYR A 198 12.60 1.93 -12.12
C TYR A 198 12.71 3.40 -12.58
N SER A 199 13.73 4.14 -12.15
CA SER A 199 14.13 5.45 -12.71
C SER A 199 14.79 5.27 -14.06
#